data_AF-A0A945CEL3-F1
#
_entry.id   AF-A0A945CEL3-F1
#
_cell.length_a   1.000
_cell.length_b   1.000
_cell.length_c   1.000
_cell.angle_alpha   90.00
_cell.angle_beta   90.00
_cell.angle_gamma   90.00
#
_symmetry.space_group_name_H-M   'P 1'
#
loop_
_entity.id
_entity.type
_entity.pdbx_description
1 polymer ?
#
loop_
_entity_poly.entity_id
_entity_poly.type
_entity_poly.pdbx_seq_one_letter_code
_entity_poly.pdbx_strand_id
1 'polypeptide(L)'
;MKRLFITMILFSCFSYSQTNITNLNTAAVLPFSGANIPSAELAIYSDRLEAELYKINKFTFVERGLMSEVLKEQGFQQSGCTSDECAVKIGELLGVQALITGSIGKIGELYTINLKMIDVETGLISKKYSYDCSCSKEELLVMGLSKSVQGMFNVNFANNSLKPVKESKTSTVITFSSNPINARVHLGGKYVGKTPLTLVDYKKGSYSMMVLLPGFKTYRKTIKVDDSSHDYIIPLEKK
;
A
#
# COMPACT_ATOMS: atom_id res chain seq x y z
N MET A 1 -22.07 -63.43 -25.11
CA MET A 1 -20.96 -62.81 -25.86
C MET A 1 -21.59 -61.92 -26.93
N LYS A 2 -21.41 -60.61 -27.09
CA LYS A 2 -20.54 -59.52 -26.58
C LYS A 2 -21.38 -58.23 -26.76
N ARG A 3 -21.69 -57.48 -25.69
CA ARG A 3 -21.14 -56.15 -25.31
C ARG A 3 -21.11 -55.10 -26.44
N LEU A 4 -21.35 -53.80 -26.23
CA LEU A 4 -22.04 -52.97 -25.23
C LEU A 4 -21.75 -51.51 -25.70
N PHE A 5 -22.79 -50.72 -25.97
CA PHE A 5 -22.88 -49.25 -25.82
C PHE A 5 -21.98 -48.30 -26.64
N ILE A 6 -22.63 -47.66 -27.62
CA ILE A 6 -22.36 -46.30 -28.12
C ILE A 6 -23.44 -45.39 -27.51
N THR A 7 -23.06 -44.44 -26.66
CA THR A 7 -23.72 -43.14 -26.36
C THR A 7 -22.80 -42.42 -25.36
N MET A 8 -21.87 -41.53 -25.74
CA MET A 8 -22.10 -40.13 -26.12
C MET A 8 -23.25 -39.51 -25.32
N ILE A 9 -22.95 -38.91 -24.14
CA ILE A 9 -23.64 -37.78 -23.49
C ILE A 9 -23.03 -37.49 -22.09
N LEU A 10 -22.70 -36.20 -21.85
CA LEU A 10 -22.55 -35.49 -20.56
C LEU A 10 -21.46 -35.94 -19.56
N PHE A 11 -20.23 -35.44 -19.77
CA PHE A 11 -19.40 -34.98 -18.65
C PHE A 11 -19.01 -33.51 -18.90
N SER A 12 -20.03 -32.67 -19.01
CA SER A 12 -19.91 -31.23 -18.85
C SER A 12 -19.74 -30.89 -17.36
N CYS A 13 -19.01 -29.80 -17.10
CA CYS A 13 -18.80 -29.20 -15.79
C CYS A 13 -17.94 -30.02 -14.81
N PHE A 14 -16.63 -29.83 -14.91
CA PHE A 14 -15.93 -29.14 -13.81
C PHE A 14 -14.83 -28.29 -14.42
N SER A 15 -15.24 -27.20 -15.07
CA SER A 15 -14.34 -26.07 -15.27
C SER A 15 -14.05 -25.52 -13.88
N TYR A 16 -12.96 -25.97 -13.26
CA TYR A 16 -12.37 -25.24 -12.15
C TYR A 16 -11.93 -23.88 -12.71
N SER A 17 -12.82 -22.90 -12.65
CA SER A 17 -12.43 -21.51 -12.75
C SER A 17 -11.54 -21.26 -11.54
N GLN A 18 -10.22 -21.32 -11.73
CA GLN A 18 -9.31 -20.73 -10.78
C GLN A 18 -9.66 -19.25 -10.74
N THR A 19 -10.34 -18.84 -9.68
CA THR A 19 -10.45 -17.44 -9.34
C THR A 19 -9.02 -16.97 -9.13
N ASN A 20 -8.53 -16.13 -10.04
CA ASN A 20 -7.32 -15.35 -9.82
C ASN A 20 -7.61 -14.44 -8.63
N ILE A 21 -7.42 -14.97 -7.42
CA ILE A 21 -7.19 -14.14 -6.24
C ILE A 21 -5.88 -13.44 -6.57
N THR A 22 -5.96 -12.18 -6.96
CA THR A 22 -4.80 -11.31 -6.97
C THR A 22 -4.34 -11.21 -5.52
N ASN A 23 -3.43 -12.09 -5.12
CA ASN A 23 -2.70 -11.95 -3.87
C ASN A 23 -2.05 -10.56 -3.95
N LEU A 24 -2.53 -9.60 -3.18
CA LEU A 24 -1.81 -8.34 -3.03
C LEU A 24 -0.57 -8.70 -2.23
N ASN A 25 0.59 -8.76 -2.90
CA ASN A 25 1.85 -9.07 -2.23
C ASN A 25 1.99 -8.16 -1.01
N THR A 26 2.21 -8.76 0.15
CA THR A 26 2.48 -8.02 1.38
C THR A 26 3.88 -7.42 1.29
N ALA A 27 4.03 -6.16 1.68
CA ALA A 27 5.31 -5.46 1.61
C ALA A 27 5.63 -4.72 2.90
N ALA A 28 6.91 -4.53 3.20
CA ALA A 28 7.36 -3.59 4.23
C ALA A 28 8.36 -2.59 3.66
N VAL A 29 8.40 -1.40 4.24
CA VAL A 29 9.33 -0.33 3.86
C VAL A 29 10.37 -0.19 4.96
N LEU A 30 11.62 -0.51 4.66
CA LEU A 30 12.73 -0.29 5.59
C LEU A 30 13.14 1.19 5.57
N PRO A 31 13.64 1.73 6.70
CA PRO A 31 14.16 3.09 6.75
C PRO A 31 15.27 3.31 5.72
N PHE A 32 15.31 4.51 5.15
CA PHE A 32 16.42 4.92 4.30
C PHE A 32 17.74 4.87 5.08
N SER A 33 18.74 4.31 4.41
CA SER A 33 20.14 4.54 4.75
C SER A 33 20.68 5.75 3.98
N GLY A 34 21.86 6.25 4.34
CA GLY A 34 22.43 7.36 3.58
C GLY A 34 23.81 7.79 4.05
N ALA A 35 24.43 8.61 3.21
CA ALA A 35 25.70 9.27 3.50
C ALA A 35 25.53 10.77 3.32
N ASN A 36 26.14 11.55 4.21
CA ASN A 36 26.09 13.02 4.22
C ASN A 36 24.68 13.61 4.41
N ILE A 37 23.77 12.86 5.04
CA ILE A 37 22.42 13.30 5.39
C ILE A 37 22.15 12.89 6.85
N PRO A 38 21.65 13.80 7.71
CA PRO A 38 21.31 13.48 9.10
C PRO A 38 20.27 12.35 9.21
N SER A 39 20.41 11.48 10.20
CA SER A 39 19.48 10.35 10.44
C SER A 39 18.02 10.80 10.66
N ALA A 40 17.82 11.93 11.33
CA ALA A 40 16.49 12.53 11.51
C ALA A 40 15.85 12.92 10.17
N GLU A 41 16.64 13.38 9.20
CA GLU A 41 16.15 13.73 7.87
C GLU A 41 15.81 12.47 7.06
N LEU A 42 16.65 11.43 7.15
CA LEU A 42 16.38 10.12 6.55
C LEU A 42 15.08 9.49 7.07
N ALA A 43 14.76 9.66 8.36
CA ALA A 43 13.49 9.21 8.92
C ALA A 43 12.29 9.89 8.26
N ILE A 44 12.34 11.21 8.07
CA ILE A 44 11.29 11.99 7.39
C ILE A 44 11.15 11.55 5.92
N TYR A 45 12.26 11.35 5.22
CA TYR A 45 12.22 10.82 3.85
C TYR A 45 11.60 9.42 3.80
N SER A 46 11.84 8.58 4.82
CA SER A 46 11.28 7.23 4.90
C SER A 46 9.77 7.28 5.11
N ASP A 47 9.27 8.13 6.01
CA ASP A 47 7.83 8.43 6.17
C ASP A 47 7.20 8.84 4.86
N ARG A 48 7.87 9.74 4.14
CA ARG A 48 7.34 10.25 2.88
C ARG A 48 7.35 9.19 1.77
N LEU A 49 8.39 8.37 1.68
CA LEU A 49 8.45 7.24 0.73
C LEU A 49 7.29 6.28 0.96
N GLU A 50 7.06 5.88 2.22
CA GLU A 50 5.96 5.00 2.60
C GLU A 50 4.62 5.59 2.15
N ALA A 51 4.38 6.88 2.41
CA ALA A 51 3.18 7.58 1.95
C ALA A 51 3.03 7.61 0.41
N GLU A 52 4.11 7.79 -0.36
CA GLU A 52 4.06 7.72 -1.83
C GLU A 52 3.78 6.29 -2.34
N LEU A 53 4.32 5.27 -1.65
CA LEU A 53 4.08 3.86 -1.95
C LEU A 53 2.64 3.41 -1.62
N TYR A 54 1.98 4.02 -0.63
CA TYR A 54 0.56 3.75 -0.40
C TYR A 54 -0.31 4.22 -1.58
N LYS A 55 0.09 5.29 -2.30
CA LYS A 55 -0.71 5.86 -3.41
C LYS A 55 -0.75 4.95 -4.64
N ILE A 56 0.25 4.10 -4.85
CA ILE A 56 0.26 3.20 -6.02
C ILE A 56 -0.73 2.04 -5.89
N ASN A 57 -1.25 1.75 -4.69
CA ASN A 57 -2.22 0.69 -4.40
C ASN A 57 -1.84 -0.69 -4.99
N LYS A 58 -0.55 -1.02 -5.02
CA LYS A 58 -0.02 -2.30 -5.55
C LYS A 58 0.29 -3.35 -4.49
N PHE A 59 0.45 -2.94 -3.23
CA PHE A 59 0.88 -3.81 -2.12
C PHE A 59 0.04 -3.56 -0.87
N THR A 60 -0.03 -4.59 -0.02
CA THR A 60 -0.51 -4.43 1.36
C THR A 60 0.69 -4.18 2.25
N PHE A 61 0.82 -2.96 2.79
CA PHE A 61 1.97 -2.61 3.60
C PHE A 61 1.79 -2.99 5.07
N VAL A 62 2.86 -3.49 5.69
CA VAL A 62 2.95 -3.69 7.14
C VAL A 62 3.16 -2.35 7.84
N GLU A 63 2.44 -2.13 8.94
CA GLU A 63 2.55 -0.91 9.73
C GLU A 63 3.92 -0.78 10.39
N ARG A 64 4.50 0.43 10.33
CA ARG A 64 5.82 0.72 10.88
C ARG A 64 5.97 0.40 12.37
N GLY A 65 4.91 0.51 13.18
CA GLY A 65 4.94 0.16 14.60
C GLY A 65 5.31 -1.30 14.83
N LEU A 66 4.65 -2.20 14.10
CA LEU A 66 4.93 -3.64 14.12
C LEU A 66 6.36 -3.94 13.66
N MET A 67 6.82 -3.25 12.62
CA MET A 67 8.20 -3.36 12.16
C MET A 67 9.21 -2.90 13.22
N SER A 68 8.96 -1.77 13.89
CA SER A 68 9.84 -1.22 14.92
C SER A 68 9.97 -2.14 16.12
N GLU A 69 8.88 -2.81 16.50
CA GLU A 69 8.84 -3.81 17.58
C GLU A 69 9.69 -5.03 17.23
N VAL A 70 9.48 -5.63 16.05
CA VAL A 70 10.29 -6.76 15.56
C VAL A 70 11.78 -6.41 15.47
N LEU A 71 12.12 -5.21 14.98
CA LEU A 71 13.50 -4.75 14.89
C LEU A 71 14.16 -4.53 16.26
N LYS A 72 13.37 -4.14 17.26
CA LYS A 72 13.84 -3.94 18.64
C LYS A 72 14.04 -5.28 19.36
N GLU A 73 13.09 -6.20 19.22
CA GLU A 73 13.14 -7.53 19.85
C GLU A 73 14.34 -8.35 19.39
N GLN A 74 14.72 -8.22 18.11
CA GLN A 74 15.83 -8.97 17.52
C GLN A 74 17.18 -8.22 17.57
N GLY A 75 17.25 -7.06 18.21
CA GLY A 75 18.49 -6.29 18.35
C GLY A 75 19.03 -5.67 17.05
N PHE A 76 18.25 -5.67 15.96
CA PHE A 76 18.66 -5.13 14.65
C PHE A 76 18.88 -3.62 14.65
N GLN A 77 18.25 -2.90 15.58
CA GLN A 77 18.48 -1.46 15.76
C GLN A 77 19.92 -1.13 16.20
N GLN A 78 20.63 -2.08 16.83
CA GLN A 78 22.00 -1.87 17.32
C GLN A 78 23.07 -2.25 16.29
N SER A 79 22.79 -3.21 15.42
CA SER A 79 23.76 -3.73 14.44
C SER A 79 23.71 -3.03 13.08
N GLY A 80 22.63 -2.30 12.76
CA GLY A 80 22.47 -1.61 11.50
C GLY A 80 22.21 -2.61 10.36
N CYS A 81 20.93 -2.82 10.05
CA CYS A 81 20.55 -3.71 8.97
C CYS A 81 20.74 -3.06 7.60
N THR A 82 21.96 -3.11 7.06
CA THR A 82 22.33 -2.44 5.80
C THR A 82 22.55 -3.41 4.64
N SER A 83 22.70 -4.71 4.90
CA SER A 83 22.86 -5.73 3.87
C SER A 83 21.52 -6.26 3.35
N ASP A 84 21.52 -6.73 2.10
CA ASP A 84 20.33 -7.35 1.47
C ASP A 84 19.92 -8.63 2.22
N GLU A 85 20.88 -9.42 2.69
CA GLU A 85 20.65 -10.62 3.50
C GLU A 85 19.96 -10.29 4.84
N CYS A 86 20.34 -9.15 5.44
CA CYS A 86 19.69 -8.69 6.65
C CYS A 86 18.26 -8.23 6.36
N ALA A 87 18.05 -7.53 5.23
CA ALA A 87 16.71 -7.14 4.80
C ALA A 87 15.81 -8.38 4.63
N VAL A 88 16.25 -9.41 3.90
CA VAL A 88 15.47 -10.65 3.68
C VAL A 88 15.00 -11.28 5.00
N LYS A 89 15.90 -11.42 5.98
CA LYS A 89 15.55 -11.94 7.32
C LYS A 89 14.48 -11.11 8.02
N ILE A 90 14.53 -9.79 7.90
CA ILE A 90 13.47 -8.92 8.43
C ILE A 90 12.15 -9.19 7.70
N GLY A 91 12.19 -9.38 6.37
CA GLY A 91 11.01 -9.69 5.58
C GLY A 91 10.30 -10.95 6.02
N GLU A 92 11.07 -12.02 6.26
CA GLU A 92 10.57 -13.30 6.77
C GLU A 92 9.91 -13.14 8.14
N LEU A 93 10.56 -12.42 9.06
CA LEU A 93 10.03 -12.15 10.40
C LEU A 93 8.74 -11.31 10.37
N LEU A 94 8.63 -10.39 9.41
CA LEU A 94 7.43 -9.57 9.22
C LEU A 94 6.33 -10.28 8.43
N GLY A 95 6.59 -11.47 7.88
CA GLY A 95 5.65 -12.20 7.04
C GLY A 95 5.30 -11.47 5.74
N VAL A 96 6.24 -10.68 5.21
CA VAL A 96 6.05 -9.95 3.95
C VAL A 96 6.68 -10.68 2.77
N GLN A 97 6.06 -10.55 1.60
CA GLN A 97 6.57 -11.15 0.36
C GLN A 97 7.59 -10.23 -0.34
N ALA A 98 7.50 -8.92 -0.08
CA ALA A 98 8.41 -7.94 -0.65
C ALA A 98 8.95 -6.97 0.42
N LEU A 99 10.18 -6.53 0.23
CA LEU A 99 10.77 -5.44 0.99
C LEU A 99 11.14 -4.32 0.06
N ILE A 100 10.78 -3.11 0.44
CA ILE A 100 11.22 -1.90 -0.25
C ILE A 100 12.19 -1.19 0.68
N THR A 101 13.38 -0.91 0.16
CA THR A 101 14.43 -0.19 0.90
C THR A 101 15.18 0.73 -0.06
N GLY A 102 15.99 1.62 0.49
CA GLY A 102 16.76 2.53 -0.32
C GLY A 102 17.88 3.22 0.42
N SER A 103 18.60 4.04 -0.33
CA SER A 103 19.62 4.94 0.21
C SER A 103 19.48 6.33 -0.42
N ILE A 104 19.69 7.37 0.39
CA ILE A 104 19.80 8.74 -0.09
C ILE A 104 21.24 9.22 0.12
N GLY A 105 21.87 9.70 -0.94
CA GLY A 105 23.21 10.29 -0.90
C GLY A 105 23.19 11.76 -1.30
N LYS A 106 24.13 12.54 -0.77
CA LYS A 106 24.36 13.94 -1.15
C LYS A 106 25.84 14.19 -1.46
N ILE A 107 26.12 14.83 -2.59
CA ILE A 107 27.44 15.35 -2.97
C ILE A 107 27.27 16.77 -3.51
N GLY A 108 27.79 17.77 -2.78
CA GLY A 108 27.51 19.18 -3.10
C GLY A 108 26.00 19.43 -3.06
N GLU A 109 25.43 19.91 -4.17
CA GLU A 109 23.98 20.13 -4.33
C GLU A 109 23.24 18.97 -5.00
N LEU A 110 23.96 17.91 -5.40
CA LEU A 110 23.37 16.74 -6.05
C LEU A 110 22.91 15.72 -5.00
N TYR A 111 21.61 15.42 -5.03
CA TYR A 111 21.02 14.29 -4.30
C TYR A 111 20.79 13.11 -5.24
N THR A 112 21.00 11.92 -4.71
CA THR A 112 20.68 10.64 -5.36
C THR A 112 19.82 9.79 -4.44
N ILE A 113 18.64 9.41 -4.90
CA ILE A 113 17.77 8.40 -4.27
C ILE A 113 17.94 7.09 -5.02
N ASN A 114 18.36 6.04 -4.32
CA ASN A 114 18.34 4.67 -4.82
C ASN A 114 17.23 3.90 -4.11
N LEU A 115 16.31 3.30 -4.87
CA LEU A 115 15.29 2.38 -4.37
C LEU A 115 15.54 0.97 -4.90
N LYS A 116 15.30 -0.02 -4.06
CA LYS A 116 15.28 -1.44 -4.43
C LYS A 116 14.10 -2.15 -3.78
N MET A 117 13.49 -3.04 -4.53
CA MET A 117 12.53 -4.02 -4.04
C MET A 117 13.22 -5.38 -4.04
N ILE A 118 13.14 -6.04 -2.90
CA ILE A 118 13.69 -7.38 -2.68
C ILE A 118 12.50 -8.31 -2.53
N ASP A 119 12.52 -9.39 -3.29
CA ASP A 119 11.60 -10.51 -3.11
C ASP A 119 12.11 -11.34 -1.92
N VAL A 120 11.27 -11.52 -0.90
CA VAL A 120 11.70 -12.13 0.37
C VAL A 120 11.91 -13.64 0.22
N GLU A 121 11.13 -14.30 -0.63
CA GLU A 121 11.22 -15.74 -0.84
C GLU A 121 12.53 -16.13 -1.55
N THR A 122 12.94 -15.34 -2.54
CA THR A 122 14.14 -15.61 -3.34
C THR A 122 15.38 -14.85 -2.87
N GLY A 123 15.20 -13.80 -2.08
CA GLY A 123 16.26 -12.86 -1.69
C GLY A 123 16.80 -11.99 -2.82
N LEU A 124 16.19 -12.04 -4.01
CA LEU A 124 16.66 -11.33 -5.19
C LEU A 124 16.01 -9.95 -5.32
N ILE A 125 16.76 -9.01 -5.92
CA ILE A 125 16.22 -7.69 -6.26
C ILE A 125 15.25 -7.83 -7.43
N SER A 126 13.96 -7.64 -7.17
CA SER A 126 12.90 -7.74 -8.18
C SER A 126 12.70 -6.43 -8.96
N LYS A 127 13.01 -5.27 -8.34
CA LYS A 127 13.01 -3.95 -9.00
C LYS A 127 14.06 -3.03 -8.38
N LYS A 128 14.64 -2.16 -9.21
CA LYS A 128 15.52 -1.08 -8.76
C LYS A 128 15.20 0.20 -9.52
N TYR A 129 15.35 1.34 -8.87
CA TYR A 129 15.23 2.66 -9.51
C TYR A 129 16.21 3.65 -8.86
N SER A 130 16.74 4.56 -9.67
CA SER A 130 17.58 5.67 -9.21
C SER A 130 17.02 6.98 -9.71
N TYR A 131 17.04 7.99 -8.85
CA TYR A 131 16.63 9.35 -9.17
C TYR A 131 17.68 10.34 -8.68
N ASP A 132 18.16 11.18 -9.58
CA ASP A 132 19.13 12.22 -9.28
C ASP A 132 18.48 13.60 -9.46
N CYS A 133 18.76 14.53 -8.54
CA CYS A 133 18.39 15.93 -8.69
C CYS A 133 19.47 16.84 -8.11
N SER A 134 19.73 17.96 -8.79
CA SER A 134 20.34 19.13 -8.15
C SER A 134 19.19 19.98 -7.59
N CYS A 135 18.71 19.64 -6.40
CA CYS A 135 17.51 20.24 -5.82
C CYS A 135 17.63 20.46 -4.31
N SER A 136 16.75 21.29 -3.74
CA SER A 136 16.66 21.51 -2.29
C SER A 136 16.13 20.25 -1.58
N LYS A 137 16.32 20.18 -0.25
CA LYS A 137 15.80 19.08 0.58
C LYS A 137 14.27 19.00 0.54
N GLU A 138 13.58 20.14 0.44
CA GLU A 138 12.12 20.22 0.31
C GLU A 138 11.64 19.67 -1.04
N GLU A 139 12.35 19.99 -2.12
CA GLU A 139 12.06 19.46 -3.46
C GLU A 139 12.34 17.96 -3.54
N LEU A 140 13.41 17.48 -2.90
CA LEU A 140 13.71 16.07 -2.79
C LEU A 140 12.59 15.32 -2.05
N LEU A 141 12.12 15.88 -0.92
CA LEU A 141 11.06 15.30 -0.11
C LEU A 141 9.76 15.15 -0.91
N VAL A 142 9.34 16.19 -1.62
CA VAL A 142 8.02 16.20 -2.29
C VAL A 142 8.11 15.62 -3.69
N MET A 143 8.99 16.15 -4.54
CA MET A 143 9.09 15.74 -5.95
C MET A 143 10.00 14.54 -6.14
N GLY A 144 11.16 14.51 -5.48
CA GLY A 144 12.16 13.47 -5.67
C GLY A 144 11.63 12.09 -5.31
N LEU A 145 11.04 11.94 -4.12
CA LEU A 145 10.44 10.67 -3.68
C LEU A 145 9.23 10.27 -4.52
N SER A 146 8.35 11.22 -4.86
CA SER A 146 7.21 10.96 -5.75
C SER A 146 7.70 10.44 -7.11
N LYS A 147 8.67 11.10 -7.75
CA LYS A 147 9.25 10.67 -9.03
C LYS A 147 10.00 9.34 -8.93
N SER A 148 10.63 9.07 -7.79
CA SER A 148 11.33 7.81 -7.54
C SER A 148 10.37 6.62 -7.52
N VAL A 149 9.25 6.74 -6.78
CA VAL A 149 8.20 5.71 -6.75
C VAL A 149 7.55 5.56 -8.13
N GLN A 150 7.27 6.68 -8.80
CA GLN A 150 6.74 6.70 -10.16
C GLN A 150 7.58 5.91 -11.13
N GLY A 151 8.87 6.23 -11.20
CA GLY A 151 9.79 5.53 -12.10
C GLY A 151 9.96 4.06 -11.73
N MET A 152 10.05 3.74 -10.43
CA MET A 152 10.17 2.36 -9.96
C MET A 152 9.00 1.47 -10.40
N PHE A 153 7.78 2.01 -10.42
CA PHE A 153 6.58 1.28 -10.80
C PHE A 153 6.08 1.57 -12.21
N ASN A 154 6.84 2.37 -12.98
CA ASN A 154 6.48 2.88 -14.29
C ASN A 154 5.07 3.52 -14.32
N VAL A 155 4.82 4.43 -13.38
CA VAL A 155 3.55 5.14 -13.21
C VAL A 155 3.77 6.62 -13.53
N ASN A 156 3.15 7.13 -14.59
CA ASN A 156 3.18 8.57 -14.90
C ASN A 156 1.95 9.25 -14.30
N PHE A 157 2.12 10.03 -13.22
CA PHE A 157 0.99 10.76 -12.61
C PHE A 157 0.60 12.00 -13.43
N ALA A 158 1.45 12.47 -14.35
CA ALA A 158 1.17 13.60 -15.25
C ALA A 158 0.25 13.25 -16.44
N ASN A 159 0.04 11.96 -16.72
CA ASN A 159 -0.80 11.45 -17.83
C ASN A 159 -1.84 10.42 -17.36
N ASN A 160 -2.37 10.57 -16.15
CA ASN A 160 -3.66 9.97 -15.82
C ASN A 160 -4.79 10.94 -16.24
N SER A 161 -4.90 11.30 -17.53
CA SER A 161 -5.98 10.67 -18.30
C SER A 161 -5.97 9.16 -18.09
N LEU A 162 -6.86 8.71 -17.21
CA LEU A 162 -7.33 7.34 -17.18
C LEU A 162 -7.72 6.95 -18.61
N LYS A 163 -6.80 6.36 -19.38
CA LYS A 163 -7.16 5.52 -20.51
C LYS A 163 -7.23 4.08 -20.04
N PRO A 164 -8.29 3.40 -20.45
CA PRO A 164 -9.11 2.63 -19.54
C PRO A 164 -8.49 1.24 -19.36
N VAL A 165 -8.55 0.72 -18.13
CA VAL A 165 -8.93 -0.68 -17.93
C VAL A 165 -10.12 -0.91 -18.86
N LYS A 166 -9.95 -1.73 -19.91
CA LYS A 166 -10.96 -2.15 -20.90
C LYS A 166 -12.37 -1.81 -20.41
N GLU A 167 -13.05 -0.88 -21.11
CA GLU A 167 -14.37 -0.35 -20.74
C GLU A 167 -15.18 -1.31 -19.88
N SER A 168 -15.25 -1.04 -18.57
CA SER A 168 -16.21 -1.72 -17.71
C SER A 168 -16.49 -0.93 -16.45
N LYS A 169 -17.55 -0.11 -16.55
CA LYS A 169 -18.34 0.56 -15.50
C LYS A 169 -17.60 1.53 -14.57
N THR A 170 -18.22 2.71 -14.44
CA THR A 170 -18.02 3.70 -13.38
C THR A 170 -17.82 3.02 -12.03
N SER A 171 -16.57 2.96 -11.59
CA SER A 171 -16.22 2.42 -10.29
C SER A 171 -16.51 3.48 -9.24
N THR A 172 -17.52 3.23 -8.40
CA THR A 172 -17.88 4.13 -7.31
C THR A 172 -16.71 4.23 -6.33
N VAL A 173 -16.18 5.43 -6.11
CA VAL A 173 -15.12 5.68 -5.13
C VAL A 173 -15.72 6.39 -3.92
N ILE A 174 -15.58 5.81 -2.72
CA ILE A 174 -16.03 6.43 -1.48
C ILE A 174 -14.84 6.62 -0.56
N THR A 175 -14.56 7.86 -0.18
CA THR A 175 -13.49 8.19 0.77
C THR A 175 -14.09 8.54 2.13
N PHE A 176 -13.52 8.00 3.19
CA PHE A 176 -13.86 8.31 4.58
C PHE A 176 -12.62 8.86 5.29
N SER A 177 -12.71 10.10 5.74
CA SER A 177 -11.69 10.76 6.56
C SER A 177 -12.33 11.19 7.86
N SER A 178 -11.62 11.07 8.99
CA SER A 178 -12.12 11.58 10.27
C SER A 178 -11.09 12.44 10.98
N ASN A 179 -11.60 13.31 11.86
CA ASN A 179 -10.79 14.06 12.80
C ASN A 179 -11.27 13.77 14.23
N PRO A 180 -10.47 13.09 15.08
CA PRO A 180 -9.14 12.54 14.79
C PRO A 180 -9.17 11.32 13.86
N ILE A 181 -8.03 10.98 13.26
CA ILE A 181 -7.86 9.82 12.36
C ILE A 181 -7.93 8.47 13.11
N ASN A 182 -7.85 7.36 12.38
CA ASN A 182 -7.83 5.98 12.89
C ASN A 182 -9.17 5.51 13.49
N ALA A 183 -10.28 6.11 13.06
CA ALA A 183 -11.62 5.74 13.50
C ALA A 183 -12.16 4.55 12.69
N ARG A 184 -12.73 3.56 13.36
CA ARG A 184 -13.32 2.38 12.73
C ARG A 184 -14.58 2.76 11.96
N VAL A 185 -14.67 2.38 10.70
CA VAL A 185 -15.81 2.63 9.82
C VAL A 185 -16.57 1.32 9.59
N HIS A 186 -17.88 1.38 9.78
CA HIS A 186 -18.82 0.30 9.45
C HIS A 186 -19.85 0.82 8.45
N LEU A 187 -20.15 0.05 7.40
CA LEU A 187 -21.21 0.34 6.43
C LEU A 187 -22.22 -0.81 6.38
N GLY A 188 -23.49 -0.51 6.65
CA GLY A 188 -24.55 -1.52 6.69
C GLY A 188 -24.28 -2.60 7.75
N GLY A 189 -23.63 -2.23 8.85
CA GLY A 189 -23.23 -3.16 9.92
C GLY A 189 -21.89 -3.88 9.67
N LYS A 190 -21.38 -3.93 8.43
CA LYS A 190 -20.09 -4.56 8.10
C LYS A 190 -18.93 -3.61 8.40
N TYR A 191 -17.90 -4.09 9.09
CA TYR A 191 -16.64 -3.35 9.26
C TYR A 191 -15.90 -3.25 7.91
N VAL A 192 -15.51 -2.04 7.52
CA VAL A 192 -14.89 -1.77 6.21
C VAL A 192 -13.46 -1.20 6.30
N GLY A 193 -13.00 -0.80 7.49
CA GLY A 193 -11.63 -0.32 7.71
C GLY A 193 -11.55 0.80 8.74
N LYS A 194 -10.42 1.51 8.79
CA LYS A 194 -10.21 2.69 9.64
C LYS A 194 -9.88 3.91 8.79
N THR A 195 -10.32 5.10 9.22
CA THR A 195 -10.02 6.36 8.52
C THR A 195 -8.53 6.76 8.63
N PRO A 196 -7.94 7.39 7.61
CA PRO A 196 -8.48 7.59 6.26
C PRO A 196 -8.65 6.26 5.49
N LEU A 197 -9.78 6.08 4.82
CA LEU A 197 -10.16 4.84 4.09
C LEU A 197 -10.78 5.18 2.74
N THR A 198 -10.43 4.45 1.69
CA THR A 198 -11.08 4.54 0.38
C THR A 198 -11.65 3.19 -0.03
N LEU A 199 -12.92 3.16 -0.41
CA LEU A 199 -13.60 1.99 -0.98
C LEU A 199 -13.83 2.21 -2.47
N VAL A 200 -13.52 1.20 -3.28
CA VAL A 200 -13.74 1.19 -4.73
C VAL A 200 -14.75 0.09 -5.05
N ASP A 201 -15.68 0.36 -5.98
CA ASP A 201 -16.68 -0.61 -6.44
C ASP A 201 -17.59 -1.15 -5.32
N TYR A 202 -17.86 -0.35 -4.29
CA TYR A 202 -18.75 -0.76 -3.23
C TYR A 202 -20.18 -0.92 -3.78
N LYS A 203 -20.86 -2.01 -3.39
CA LYS A 203 -22.19 -2.35 -3.90
C LYS A 203 -23.14 -1.16 -3.74
N LYS A 204 -23.82 -0.76 -4.82
CA LYS A 204 -24.83 0.30 -4.78
C LYS A 204 -25.93 0.00 -3.77
N GLY A 205 -26.37 1.02 -3.06
CA GLY A 205 -27.38 0.88 -2.01
C GLY A 205 -27.32 2.02 -1.00
N SER A 206 -28.31 2.05 -0.10
CA SER A 206 -28.28 2.95 1.05
C SER A 206 -27.72 2.18 2.25
N TYR A 207 -26.70 2.74 2.90
CA TYR A 207 -26.02 2.10 4.02
C TYR A 207 -26.09 3.01 5.24
N SER A 208 -26.32 2.41 6.40
CA SER A 208 -26.02 3.09 7.67
C SER A 208 -24.51 3.05 7.87
N MET A 209 -23.88 4.22 7.81
CA MET A 209 -22.48 4.42 8.19
C MET A 209 -22.40 4.66 9.70
N MET A 210 -21.52 3.92 10.36
CA MET A 210 -21.18 4.11 11.76
C MET A 210 -19.66 4.26 11.89
N VAL A 211 -19.21 5.35 12.50
CA VAL A 211 -17.79 5.65 12.71
C VAL A 211 -17.52 5.72 14.21
N LEU A 212 -16.55 4.92 14.67
CA LEU A 212 -16.26 4.73 16.09
C LEU A 212 -14.78 4.96 16.39
N LEU A 213 -14.51 5.80 17.37
CA LEU A 213 -13.19 5.99 17.95
C LEU A 213 -13.30 5.95 19.48
N PRO A 214 -12.48 5.16 20.20
CA PRO A 214 -12.50 5.13 21.66
C PRO A 214 -12.35 6.52 22.27
N GLY A 215 -13.20 6.86 23.25
CA GLY A 215 -13.25 8.20 23.86
C GLY A 215 -14.10 9.24 23.10
N PHE A 216 -14.66 8.89 21.94
CA PHE A 216 -15.51 9.76 21.13
C PHE A 216 -16.94 9.23 21.02
N LYS A 217 -17.89 10.13 20.79
CA LYS A 217 -19.29 9.77 20.48
C LYS A 217 -19.34 9.01 19.16
N THR A 218 -20.21 8.02 19.08
CA THR A 218 -20.42 7.26 17.85
C THR A 218 -21.09 8.14 16.81
N TYR A 219 -20.42 8.36 15.68
CA TYR A 219 -21.02 9.08 14.56
C TYR A 219 -21.85 8.11 13.71
N ARG A 220 -23.10 8.48 13.41
CA ARG A 220 -24.00 7.69 12.54
C ARG A 220 -24.56 8.58 11.44
N LYS A 221 -24.53 8.09 10.19
CA LYS A 221 -25.13 8.77 9.05
C LYS A 221 -25.59 7.76 8.01
N THR A 222 -26.75 7.95 7.40
CA THR A 222 -27.13 7.17 6.22
C THR A 222 -26.44 7.76 5.00
N ILE A 223 -25.74 6.92 4.25
CA ILE A 223 -25.07 7.29 3.01
C ILE A 223 -25.68 6.53 1.84
N LYS A 224 -25.72 7.15 0.68
CA LYS A 224 -26.15 6.52 -0.57
C LYS A 224 -24.91 6.24 -1.40
N VAL A 225 -24.75 4.98 -1.79
CA VAL A 225 -23.71 4.53 -2.70
C VAL A 225 -24.37 4.38 -4.06
N ASP A 226 -24.05 5.30 -4.97
CA ASP A 226 -24.49 5.29 -6.37
C ASP A 226 -23.26 5.31 -7.29
N ASP A 227 -23.42 5.63 -8.57
CA ASP A 227 -22.31 5.66 -9.54
C ASP A 227 -21.32 6.84 -9.33
N SER A 228 -21.59 7.73 -8.39
CA SER A 228 -20.80 8.94 -8.13
C SER A 228 -19.78 8.73 -7.01
N SER A 229 -18.63 9.39 -7.12
CA SER A 229 -17.65 9.43 -6.04
C SER A 229 -18.14 10.31 -4.89
N HIS A 230 -17.92 9.86 -3.65
CA HIS A 230 -18.37 10.55 -2.44
C HIS A 230 -17.24 10.66 -1.43
N ASP A 231 -16.99 11.87 -0.94
CA ASP A 231 -16.02 12.13 0.13
C ASP A 231 -16.73 12.49 1.43
N TYR A 232 -16.52 11.69 2.47
CA TYR A 232 -17.07 11.89 3.81
C TYR A 232 -15.97 12.32 4.78
N ILE A 233 -16.01 13.59 5.17
CA ILE A 233 -15.17 14.14 6.24
C ILE A 233 -15.99 14.12 7.54
N ILE A 234 -15.54 13.36 8.52
CA ILE A 234 -16.28 13.05 9.76
C ILE A 234 -15.58 13.70 10.96
N PRO A 235 -16.07 14.83 11.48
CA PRO A 235 -15.61 15.35 12.76
C PRO A 235 -16.16 14.47 13.91
N LEU A 236 -15.28 14.03 14.81
CA LEU A 236 -15.68 13.24 15.98
C LEU A 236 -15.64 14.10 17.24
N GLU A 237 -16.73 14.05 18.00
CA GLU A 237 -16.85 14.75 19.28
C GLU A 237 -16.42 13.83 20.43
N LYS A 238 -15.69 14.37 21.42
CA LYS A 238 -15.39 13.63 22.65
C LYS A 238 -16.68 13.33 23.43
N LYS A 239 -16.67 12.21 24.15
CA LYS A 239 -17.74 11.84 25.07
C LYS A 239 -17.79 12.76 26.29
#